data_AF-A0A9D6UX65-F1
#
_entry.id   AF-A0A9D6UX65-F1
#
_cell.length_a   1.000
_cell.length_b   1.000
_cell.length_c   1.000
_cell.angle_alpha   90.00
_cell.angle_beta   90.00
_cell.angle_gamma   90.00
#
_symmetry.space_group_name_H-M   'P 1'
#
loop_
_entity.id
_entity.type
_entity.pdbx_description
1 polymer ?
#
loop_
_entity_poly.entity_id
_entity_poly.type
_entity_poly.pdbx_seq_one_letter_code
_entity_poly.pdbx_strand_id
1 'polypeptide(L)'
;MGQKVHPYGFRLGVTKNWRSRWFATQEYSKLLHEDLELKESLRERLKAAGVSAVEVERPGGSKLRITIHTSRPGLIIGRKGAEIEKLKQDLAVKTKREVFIDIQEVHKPEMDAQLVSESIALQLEKRVAFRRAMRKAVESALRFGCKGIKVRVSGRLNGAEIARSEWYLQGQLPLHTLRADIDYGFAQAYTTYGVIGVKCWVYKGEVSTDGFSKRMRSDEPRRNPRGDRGDRRERRPAGDRPERGDRQPAPVTVTGEAPVQAAPIHSTVTVVPPVSQPVAPSWKQEPESAPTGETPAAE
;
A
#
# COMPACT_ATOMS: atom_id res chain seq x y z
N MET A 1 -8.42 -27.18 -10.82
CA MET A 1 -9.25 -27.07 -9.60
C MET A 1 -8.93 -25.77 -8.84
N GLY A 2 -9.94 -24.92 -8.65
CA GLY A 2 -9.86 -23.58 -8.06
C GLY A 2 -10.37 -23.53 -6.62
N GLN A 3 -9.74 -24.28 -5.72
CA GLN A 3 -10.17 -24.41 -4.31
C GLN A 3 -9.80 -23.21 -3.41
N LYS A 4 -9.33 -22.08 -3.98
CA LYS A 4 -8.83 -20.93 -3.21
C LYS A 4 -9.70 -19.70 -3.44
N VAL A 5 -10.14 -19.09 -2.34
CA VAL A 5 -10.92 -17.84 -2.35
C VAL A 5 -10.02 -16.67 -2.76
N HIS A 6 -10.62 -15.67 -3.43
CA HIS A 6 -9.92 -14.44 -3.80
C HIS A 6 -9.48 -13.66 -2.53
N PRO A 7 -8.18 -13.36 -2.32
CA PRO A 7 -7.69 -12.75 -1.08
C PRO A 7 -8.32 -11.39 -0.77
N TYR A 8 -8.57 -10.59 -1.81
CA TYR A 8 -9.27 -9.31 -1.70
C TYR A 8 -10.72 -9.49 -1.25
N GLY A 9 -11.48 -10.38 -1.91
CA GLY A 9 -12.89 -10.63 -1.61
C GLY A 9 -13.09 -11.18 -0.20
N PHE A 10 -12.20 -12.08 0.23
CA PHE A 10 -12.20 -12.62 1.59
C PHE A 10 -12.00 -11.54 2.68
N ARG A 11 -11.40 -10.38 2.34
CA ARG A 11 -11.07 -9.30 3.29
C ARG A 11 -11.93 -8.04 3.11
N LEU A 12 -12.91 -8.07 2.20
CA LEU A 12 -13.84 -6.98 2.01
C LEU A 12 -14.63 -6.73 3.30
N GLY A 13 -14.72 -5.48 3.72
CA GLY A 13 -15.46 -5.07 4.92
C GLY A 13 -14.70 -5.21 6.25
N VAL A 14 -13.60 -5.96 6.28
CA VAL A 14 -12.74 -6.11 7.48
C VAL A 14 -11.45 -5.31 7.35
N THR A 15 -10.71 -5.50 6.25
CA THR A 15 -9.39 -4.88 6.03
C THR A 15 -9.34 -4.10 4.73
N LYS A 16 -10.09 -4.53 3.71
CA LYS A 16 -10.14 -3.87 2.39
C LYS A 16 -11.49 -3.18 2.18
N ASN A 17 -11.43 -2.03 1.51
CA ASN A 17 -12.61 -1.25 1.11
C ASN A 17 -13.10 -1.62 -0.29
N TRP A 18 -14.24 -1.05 -0.66
CA TRP A 18 -14.84 -1.20 -1.98
C TRP A 18 -14.15 -0.27 -2.97
N ARG A 19 -13.93 -0.75 -4.21
CA ARG A 19 -13.36 0.07 -5.29
C ARG A 19 -14.39 1.02 -5.89
N SER A 20 -15.66 0.64 -5.94
CA SER A 20 -16.74 1.56 -6.30
C SER A 20 -17.58 1.87 -5.07
N ARG A 21 -17.75 3.16 -4.77
CA ARG A 21 -18.55 3.65 -3.63
C ARG A 21 -19.68 4.52 -4.15
N TRP A 22 -20.83 3.91 -4.37
CA TRP A 22 -22.05 4.61 -4.74
C TRP A 22 -23.25 3.75 -4.38
N PHE A 23 -24.41 4.38 -4.25
CA PHE A 23 -25.66 3.73 -3.92
C PHE A 23 -26.74 4.16 -4.91
N ALA A 24 -27.53 3.22 -5.40
CA ALA A 24 -28.66 3.49 -6.28
C ALA A 24 -29.78 2.49 -5.98
N THR A 25 -30.98 3.00 -5.71
CA THR A 25 -32.17 2.17 -5.45
C THR A 25 -32.78 1.63 -6.75
N GLN A 26 -32.78 2.45 -7.80
CA GLN A 26 -33.24 2.10 -9.14
C GLN A 26 -32.07 2.21 -10.14
N GLU A 27 -32.17 1.49 -11.25
CA GLU A 27 -31.18 1.52 -12.34
C GLU A 27 -29.76 1.04 -12.00
N TYR A 28 -29.59 0.28 -10.90
CA TYR A 28 -28.29 -0.28 -10.49
C TYR A 28 -27.58 -1.03 -11.63
N SER A 29 -28.31 -1.85 -12.39
CA SER A 29 -27.73 -2.63 -13.49
C SER A 29 -27.11 -1.75 -14.57
N LYS A 30 -27.77 -0.65 -14.96
CA LYS A 30 -27.27 0.26 -16.00
C LYS A 30 -25.98 0.95 -15.53
N LEU A 31 -25.98 1.42 -14.28
CA LEU A 31 -24.81 2.07 -13.67
C LEU A 31 -23.64 1.10 -13.50
N LEU A 32 -23.92 -0.17 -13.21
CA LEU A 32 -22.89 -1.20 -13.09
C LEU A 32 -22.24 -1.50 -14.44
N HIS A 33 -23.01 -1.66 -15.52
CA HIS A 33 -22.47 -1.87 -16.86
C HIS A 33 -21.59 -0.69 -17.31
N GLU A 34 -22.07 0.53 -17.07
CA GLU A 34 -21.30 1.75 -17.32
C GLU A 34 -19.96 1.76 -16.54
N ASP A 35 -19.96 1.35 -15.26
CA ASP A 35 -18.73 1.28 -14.45
C ASP A 35 -17.73 0.22 -14.97
N LEU A 36 -18.22 -0.92 -15.47
CA LEU A 36 -17.39 -2.00 -16.01
C LEU A 36 -16.69 -1.55 -17.29
N GLU A 37 -17.45 -0.99 -18.25
CA GLU A 37 -16.92 -0.47 -19.51
C GLU A 37 -15.93 0.68 -19.28
N LEU A 38 -16.22 1.56 -18.32
CA LEU A 38 -15.34 2.65 -17.95
C LEU A 38 -14.02 2.13 -17.40
N LYS A 39 -14.05 1.15 -16.49
CA LYS A 39 -12.82 0.57 -15.91
C LYS A 39 -11.99 -0.20 -16.92
N GLU A 40 -12.62 -0.93 -17.82
CA GLU A 40 -11.93 -1.66 -18.89
C GLU A 40 -11.24 -0.68 -19.85
N SER A 41 -11.99 0.31 -20.34
CA SER A 41 -11.44 1.31 -21.27
C SER A 41 -10.34 2.17 -20.63
N LEU A 42 -10.42 2.50 -19.34
CA LEU A 42 -9.34 3.20 -18.64
C LEU A 42 -8.10 2.35 -18.49
N ARG A 43 -8.24 1.05 -18.16
CA ARG A 43 -7.09 0.14 -18.03
C ARG A 43 -6.37 -0.07 -19.35
N GLU A 44 -7.09 -0.19 -20.45
CA GLU A 44 -6.50 -0.36 -21.78
C GLU A 44 -5.75 0.89 -22.22
N ARG A 45 -6.39 2.06 -22.14
CA ARG A 45 -5.78 3.35 -22.54
C ARG A 45 -4.56 3.70 -21.69
N LEU A 46 -4.64 3.47 -20.38
CA LEU A 46 -3.60 3.86 -19.42
C LEU A 46 -2.59 2.73 -19.12
N LYS A 47 -2.52 1.69 -19.96
CA LYS A 47 -1.59 0.56 -19.77
C LYS A 47 -0.12 1.03 -19.64
N ALA A 48 0.27 2.09 -20.32
CA ALA A 48 1.62 2.66 -20.25
C ALA A 48 1.93 3.37 -18.91
N ALA A 49 0.91 3.91 -18.24
CA ALA A 49 1.06 4.63 -16.97
C ALA A 49 1.18 3.68 -15.76
N GLY A 50 0.74 2.43 -15.89
CA GLY A 50 0.72 1.45 -14.81
C GLY A 50 -0.31 1.84 -13.75
N VAL A 51 -1.57 1.45 -13.99
CA VAL A 51 -2.71 1.75 -13.12
C VAL A 51 -2.90 0.61 -12.12
N SER A 52 -2.79 0.92 -10.84
CA SER A 52 -3.01 -0.06 -9.76
C SER A 52 -4.51 -0.31 -9.55
N ALA A 53 -5.24 0.78 -9.28
CA ALA A 53 -6.65 0.74 -8.93
C ALA A 53 -7.38 1.96 -9.51
N VAL A 54 -8.63 1.74 -9.88
CA VAL A 54 -9.56 2.80 -10.29
C VAL A 54 -10.70 2.76 -9.30
N GLU A 55 -10.82 3.83 -8.52
CA GLU A 55 -11.91 4.04 -7.60
C GLU A 55 -12.97 4.91 -8.26
N VAL A 56 -14.23 4.52 -8.11
CA VAL A 56 -15.35 5.24 -8.73
C VAL A 56 -16.37 5.61 -7.67
N GLU A 57 -16.68 6.89 -7.60
CA GLU A 57 -17.66 7.44 -6.68
C GLU A 57 -18.67 8.28 -7.44
N ARG A 58 -19.94 8.21 -7.03
CA ARG A 58 -21.04 8.93 -7.68
C ARG A 58 -21.80 9.75 -6.65
N PRO A 59 -21.27 10.92 -6.23
CA PRO A 59 -21.96 11.80 -5.31
C PRO A 59 -23.17 12.44 -6.02
N GLY A 60 -24.38 11.99 -5.69
CA GLY A 60 -25.63 12.61 -6.14
C GLY A 60 -26.04 12.30 -7.58
N GLY A 61 -25.73 11.12 -8.11
CA GLY A 61 -26.26 10.57 -9.38
C GLY A 61 -25.74 11.21 -10.68
N SER A 62 -25.62 12.55 -10.71
CA SER A 62 -25.21 13.32 -11.89
C SER A 62 -23.69 13.49 -12.01
N LYS A 63 -22.97 13.52 -10.88
CA LYS A 63 -21.52 13.71 -10.86
C LYS A 63 -20.79 12.37 -10.73
N LEU A 64 -19.75 12.18 -11.54
CA LEU A 64 -18.88 11.02 -11.50
C LEU A 64 -17.48 11.45 -11.04
N ARG A 65 -17.02 10.95 -9.89
CA ARG A 65 -15.66 11.15 -9.40
C ARG A 65 -14.86 9.87 -9.59
N ILE A 66 -13.76 9.96 -10.33
CA ILE A 66 -12.88 8.85 -10.64
C ILE A 66 -11.53 9.15 -9.99
N THR A 67 -11.11 8.30 -9.06
CA THR A 67 -9.78 8.40 -8.45
C THR A 67 -8.89 7.30 -9.03
N ILE A 68 -7.86 7.69 -9.77
CA ILE A 68 -6.94 6.78 -10.44
C ILE A 68 -5.66 6.69 -9.62
N HIS A 69 -5.38 5.50 -9.09
CA HIS A 69 -4.14 5.17 -8.41
C HIS A 69 -3.10 4.70 -9.43
N THR A 70 -2.02 5.46 -9.60
CA THR A 70 -1.03 5.24 -10.65
C THR A 70 0.40 5.26 -10.12
N SER A 71 1.28 4.50 -10.75
CA SER A 71 2.73 4.58 -10.50
C SER A 71 3.39 5.78 -11.18
N ARG A 72 2.77 6.30 -12.25
CA ARG A 72 3.34 7.37 -13.09
C ARG A 72 2.26 8.40 -13.41
N PRO A 73 2.01 9.37 -12.52
CA PRO A 73 1.00 10.40 -12.75
C PRO A 73 1.32 11.32 -13.93
N GLY A 74 2.61 11.58 -14.18
CA GLY A 74 3.04 12.47 -15.26
C GLY A 74 2.60 12.03 -16.66
N LEU A 75 2.50 10.72 -16.91
CA LEU A 75 2.00 10.20 -18.19
C LEU A 75 0.50 10.44 -18.39
N ILE A 76 -0.29 10.44 -17.32
CA ILE A 76 -1.75 10.65 -17.37
C ILE A 76 -2.09 12.13 -17.50
N ILE A 77 -1.33 13.01 -16.83
CA ILE A 77 -1.51 14.46 -16.95
C ILE A 77 -1.09 14.94 -18.35
N GLY A 78 0.00 14.39 -18.88
CA GLY A 78 0.56 14.77 -20.18
C GLY A 78 1.21 16.16 -20.18
N ARG A 79 1.59 16.64 -21.36
CA ARG A 79 2.21 17.97 -21.51
C ARG A 79 1.15 19.05 -21.28
N LYS A 80 1.37 19.91 -20.28
CA LYS A 80 0.45 21.02 -19.91
C LYS A 80 -0.99 20.58 -19.58
N GLY A 81 -1.22 19.33 -19.19
CA GLY A 81 -2.58 18.85 -18.88
C GLY A 81 -3.43 18.48 -20.11
N ALA A 82 -2.85 18.42 -21.31
CA ALA A 82 -3.62 18.12 -22.51
C ALA A 82 -4.24 16.71 -22.51
N GLU A 83 -3.58 15.73 -21.90
CA GLU A 83 -4.05 14.34 -21.92
C GLU A 83 -5.19 14.12 -20.92
N ILE A 84 -5.14 14.74 -19.75
CA ILE A 84 -6.23 14.68 -18.77
C ILE A 84 -7.49 15.38 -19.28
N GLU A 85 -7.35 16.48 -20.03
CA GLU A 85 -8.50 17.18 -20.61
C GLU A 85 -9.18 16.35 -21.70
N LYS A 86 -8.40 15.70 -22.57
CA LYS A 86 -8.94 14.72 -23.53
C LYS A 86 -9.62 13.56 -22.84
N LEU A 87 -9.02 12.99 -21.79
CA LEU A 87 -9.62 11.90 -21.02
C LEU A 87 -10.96 12.32 -20.41
N LYS A 88 -11.03 13.54 -19.86
CA LYS A 88 -12.26 14.10 -19.29
C LYS A 88 -13.34 14.27 -20.35
N GLN A 89 -13.00 14.80 -21.53
CA GLN A 89 -13.94 14.97 -22.64
C GLN A 89 -14.47 13.62 -23.14
N ASP A 90 -13.58 12.65 -23.36
CA ASP A 90 -13.96 11.30 -23.81
C ASP A 90 -14.90 10.60 -22.81
N LEU A 91 -14.59 10.70 -21.51
CA LEU A 91 -15.43 10.13 -20.46
C LEU A 91 -16.77 10.87 -20.34
N ALA A 92 -16.80 12.19 -20.53
CA ALA A 92 -18.03 12.97 -20.53
C ALA A 92 -18.95 12.59 -21.70
N VAL A 93 -18.39 12.35 -22.90
CA VAL A 93 -19.15 11.88 -24.07
C VAL A 93 -19.76 10.50 -23.83
N LYS A 94 -18.99 9.57 -23.24
CA LYS A 94 -19.47 8.21 -22.95
C LYS A 94 -20.54 8.17 -21.85
N THR A 95 -20.30 8.89 -20.76
CA THR A 95 -21.12 8.83 -19.53
C THR A 95 -22.31 9.79 -19.60
N LYS A 96 -22.28 10.80 -20.50
CA LYS A 96 -23.22 11.93 -20.58
C LYS A 96 -23.41 12.65 -19.23
N ARG A 97 -22.36 12.67 -18.41
CA ARG A 97 -22.33 13.19 -17.04
C ARG A 97 -21.08 14.03 -16.83
N GLU A 98 -21.12 14.86 -15.79
CA GLU A 98 -19.95 15.62 -15.37
C GLU A 98 -18.94 14.69 -14.68
N VAL A 99 -17.75 14.58 -15.27
CA VAL A 99 -16.67 13.71 -14.78
C VAL A 99 -15.57 14.55 -14.11
N PHE A 100 -15.23 14.18 -12.88
CA PHE A 100 -14.09 14.68 -12.12
C PHE A 100 -13.06 13.57 -12.00
N ILE A 101 -11.82 13.85 -12.39
CA ILE A 101 -10.72 12.88 -12.37
C ILE A 101 -9.69 13.37 -11.36
N ASP A 102 -9.47 12.55 -10.33
CA ASP A 102 -8.44 12.75 -9.32
C ASP A 102 -7.33 11.72 -9.54
N ILE A 103 -6.08 12.17 -9.63
CA ILE A 103 -4.94 11.27 -9.83
C ILE A 103 -4.18 11.17 -8.51
N GLN A 104 -4.08 9.94 -7.98
CA GLN A 104 -3.31 9.64 -6.77
C GLN A 104 -2.07 8.83 -7.13
N GLU A 105 -0.93 9.30 -6.64
CA GLU A 105 0.35 8.64 -6.86
C GLU A 105 0.56 7.50 -5.86
N VAL A 106 0.97 6.34 -6.37
CA VAL A 106 1.42 5.21 -5.56
C VAL A 106 2.90 5.40 -5.25
N HIS A 107 3.21 5.86 -4.03
CA HIS A 107 4.59 6.14 -3.60
C HIS A 107 5.57 4.95 -3.74
N LYS A 108 5.09 3.71 -3.57
CA LYS A 108 5.91 2.50 -3.63
C LYS A 108 5.27 1.47 -4.58
N PRO A 109 5.58 1.53 -5.90
CA PRO A 109 4.95 0.65 -6.89
C PRO A 109 5.31 -0.83 -6.69
N GLU A 110 6.51 -1.10 -6.17
CA GLU A 110 7.01 -2.47 -5.92
C GLU A 110 6.29 -3.17 -4.75
N MET A 111 5.55 -2.41 -3.93
CA MET A 111 4.73 -2.94 -2.84
C MET A 111 3.29 -3.21 -3.30
N ASP A 112 2.92 -2.77 -4.50
CA ASP A 112 1.60 -2.97 -5.09
C ASP A 112 1.56 -4.26 -5.92
N ALA A 113 0.66 -5.17 -5.57
CA ALA A 113 0.61 -6.47 -6.22
C ALA A 113 0.21 -6.38 -7.72
N GLN A 114 -0.64 -5.42 -8.09
CA GLN A 114 -1.10 -5.24 -9.46
C GLN A 114 0.05 -4.74 -10.34
N LEU A 115 0.75 -3.69 -9.89
CA LEU A 115 1.88 -3.11 -10.64
C LEU A 115 3.04 -4.09 -10.77
N VAL A 116 3.33 -4.87 -9.72
CA VAL A 116 4.34 -5.93 -9.79
C VAL A 116 3.95 -7.00 -10.80
N SER A 117 2.68 -7.43 -10.83
CA SER A 117 2.21 -8.42 -11.80
C SER A 117 2.29 -7.93 -13.24
N GLU A 118 1.95 -6.66 -13.48
CA GLU A 118 2.05 -6.02 -14.80
C GLU A 118 3.49 -5.85 -15.25
N SER A 119 4.40 -5.46 -14.35
CA SER A 119 5.83 -5.36 -14.63
C SER A 119 6.43 -6.71 -15.05
N ILE A 120 6.06 -7.80 -14.38
CA ILE A 120 6.47 -9.15 -14.76
C ILE A 120 5.87 -9.53 -16.12
N ALA A 121 4.58 -9.25 -16.34
CA ALA A 121 3.92 -9.54 -17.61
C ALA A 121 4.62 -8.84 -18.79
N LEU A 122 4.93 -7.55 -18.66
CA LEU A 122 5.68 -6.79 -19.67
C LEU A 122 7.09 -7.36 -19.92
N GLN A 123 7.76 -7.87 -18.88
CA GLN A 123 9.07 -8.52 -19.05
C GLN A 123 8.96 -9.85 -19.81
N LEU A 124 7.90 -10.62 -19.57
CA LEU A 124 7.63 -11.86 -20.29
C LEU A 124 7.28 -11.60 -21.76
N GLU A 125 6.50 -10.55 -22.05
CA GLU A 125 6.21 -10.10 -23.43
C GLU A 125 7.51 -9.70 -24.17
N LYS A 126 8.46 -9.09 -23.46
CA LYS A 126 9.81 -8.76 -23.97
C LYS A 126 10.76 -9.95 -24.04
N ARG A 127 10.28 -11.19 -23.90
CA ARG A 127 11.07 -12.44 -23.96
C ARG A 127 12.18 -12.54 -22.90
N VAL A 128 12.04 -11.85 -21.76
CA VAL A 128 12.95 -12.05 -20.63
C VAL A 128 12.68 -13.41 -19.99
N ALA A 129 13.75 -14.12 -19.60
CA ALA A 129 13.62 -15.39 -18.89
C ALA A 129 12.73 -15.24 -17.65
N PHE A 130 11.67 -16.06 -17.56
CA PHE A 130 10.64 -15.90 -16.53
C PHE A 130 11.19 -16.02 -15.10
N ARG A 131 12.20 -16.86 -14.87
CA ARG A 131 12.87 -16.99 -13.56
C ARG A 131 13.57 -15.69 -13.15
N ARG A 132 14.21 -15.01 -14.10
CA ARG A 132 14.89 -13.73 -13.86
C ARG A 132 13.88 -12.64 -13.53
N ALA A 133 12.79 -12.56 -14.30
CA ALA A 133 11.71 -11.61 -14.05
C ALA A 133 11.08 -11.81 -12.67
N MET A 134 10.79 -13.05 -12.28
CA MET A 134 10.24 -13.38 -10.97
C MET A 134 11.20 -13.04 -9.82
N ARG A 135 12.47 -13.48 -9.88
CA ARG A 135 13.45 -13.18 -8.81
C ARG A 135 13.66 -11.68 -8.64
N LYS A 136 13.78 -10.94 -9.76
CA LYS A 136 13.95 -9.48 -9.73
C LYS A 136 12.77 -8.80 -9.03
N ALA A 137 11.54 -9.21 -9.35
CA ALA A 137 10.34 -8.64 -8.73
C ALA A 137 10.25 -8.97 -7.22
N VAL A 138 10.57 -10.20 -6.83
CA VAL A 138 10.59 -10.64 -5.43
C VAL A 138 11.65 -9.87 -4.62
N GLU A 139 12.86 -9.76 -5.14
CA GLU A 139 13.96 -9.04 -4.48
C GLU A 139 13.65 -7.54 -4.35
N SER A 140 13.11 -6.93 -5.41
CA SER A 140 12.67 -5.54 -5.41
C SER A 140 11.63 -5.29 -4.32
N ALA A 141 10.57 -6.10 -4.27
CA ALA A 141 9.51 -5.96 -3.26
C ALA A 141 10.05 -6.06 -1.82
N LEU A 142 10.97 -6.99 -1.55
CA LEU A 142 11.59 -7.14 -0.23
C LEU A 142 12.48 -5.96 0.13
N ARG A 143 13.24 -5.43 -0.82
CA ARG A 143 14.08 -4.23 -0.64
C ARG A 143 13.27 -3.02 -0.18
N PHE A 144 12.05 -2.87 -0.68
CA PHE A 144 11.14 -1.78 -0.30
C PHE A 144 10.34 -2.05 1.00
N GLY A 145 10.58 -3.18 1.66
CA GLY A 145 10.05 -3.51 2.99
C GLY A 145 8.79 -4.38 3.00
N CYS A 146 8.51 -5.15 1.94
CA CYS A 146 7.44 -6.13 1.99
C CYS A 146 7.76 -7.24 3.00
N LYS A 147 6.82 -7.60 3.87
CA LYS A 147 7.01 -8.69 4.85
C LYS A 147 6.97 -10.08 4.21
N GLY A 148 6.29 -10.18 3.07
CA GLY A 148 6.38 -11.36 2.22
C GLY A 148 5.71 -11.14 0.87
N ILE A 149 6.16 -11.91 -0.11
CA ILE A 149 5.69 -11.86 -1.48
C ILE A 149 5.64 -13.27 -2.04
N LYS A 150 4.55 -13.57 -2.76
CA LYS A 150 4.43 -14.77 -3.57
C LYS A 150 4.13 -14.36 -5.00
N VAL A 151 4.90 -14.89 -5.94
CA VAL A 151 4.65 -14.73 -7.37
C VAL A 151 4.42 -16.12 -7.94
N ARG A 152 3.33 -16.30 -8.68
CA ARG A 152 3.02 -17.53 -9.42
C ARG A 152 2.83 -17.19 -10.88
N VAL A 153 3.58 -17.86 -11.74
CA VAL A 153 3.44 -17.74 -13.20
C VAL A 153 2.99 -19.08 -13.75
N SER A 154 1.96 -19.06 -14.60
CA SER A 154 1.36 -20.26 -15.18
C SER A 154 1.16 -20.09 -16.67
N GLY A 155 1.59 -21.06 -17.47
CA GLY A 155 1.44 -21.06 -18.93
C GLY A 155 2.55 -21.85 -19.62
N ARG A 156 2.74 -21.60 -20.91
CA ARG A 156 3.82 -22.18 -21.73
C ARG A 156 5.15 -21.46 -21.49
N LEU A 157 5.77 -21.75 -20.35
CA LEU A 157 6.99 -21.08 -19.90
C LEU A 157 8.17 -21.42 -20.83
N ASN A 158 8.91 -20.40 -21.28
CA ASN A 158 10.01 -20.52 -22.25
C ASN A 158 9.62 -21.22 -23.58
N GLY A 159 8.35 -21.14 -23.99
CA GLY A 159 7.90 -21.76 -25.25
C GLY A 159 7.78 -23.28 -25.20
N ALA A 160 7.80 -23.88 -23.99
CA ALA A 160 7.52 -25.30 -23.83
C ALA A 160 6.12 -25.64 -24.37
N GLU A 161 5.98 -26.84 -24.93
CA GLU A 161 4.71 -27.35 -25.45
C GLU A 161 3.68 -27.52 -24.33
N ILE A 162 4.10 -28.09 -23.20
CA ILE A 162 3.24 -28.33 -22.04
C ILE A 162 3.27 -27.13 -21.09
N ALA A 163 2.08 -26.66 -20.71
CA ALA A 163 1.94 -25.58 -19.74
C ALA A 163 2.37 -26.03 -18.34
N ARG A 164 3.15 -25.20 -17.65
CA ARG A 164 3.63 -25.44 -16.29
C ARG A 164 3.28 -24.27 -15.37
N SER A 165 3.23 -24.53 -14.07
CA SER A 165 3.08 -23.51 -13.03
C SER A 165 4.33 -23.48 -12.17
N GLU A 166 5.03 -22.36 -12.13
CA GLU A 166 6.16 -22.12 -11.21
C GLU A 166 5.79 -21.01 -10.23
N TRP A 167 6.25 -21.12 -8.99
CA TRP A 167 6.01 -20.09 -7.98
C TRP A 167 7.26 -19.86 -7.13
N TYR A 168 7.47 -18.61 -6.76
CA TYR A 168 8.47 -18.20 -5.76
C TYR A 168 7.73 -17.55 -4.59
N LEU A 169 8.09 -17.94 -3.38
CA LEU A 169 7.60 -17.37 -2.14
C LEU A 169 8.82 -16.94 -1.32
N GLN A 170 8.79 -15.73 -0.81
CA GLN A 170 9.80 -15.25 0.13
C GLN A 170 9.11 -14.42 1.23
N GLY A 171 9.56 -14.60 2.47
CA GLY A 171 8.93 -13.98 3.64
C GLY A 171 7.64 -14.67 4.10
N GLN A 172 6.81 -13.94 4.85
CA GLN A 172 5.58 -14.46 5.45
C GLN A 172 4.34 -14.14 4.60
N LEU A 173 3.43 -15.11 4.45
CA LEU A 173 2.16 -14.89 3.73
C LEU A 173 0.97 -15.61 4.40
N PRO A 174 0.42 -15.05 5.48
CA PRO A 174 -0.71 -15.65 6.20
C PRO A 174 -2.04 -15.44 5.46
N LEU A 175 -2.35 -16.31 4.49
CA LEU A 175 -3.55 -16.18 3.64
C LEU A 175 -4.88 -16.38 4.41
N HIS A 176 -4.87 -17.15 5.48
CA HIS A 176 -6.06 -17.45 6.30
C HIS A 176 -6.39 -16.34 7.30
N THR A 177 -5.41 -15.53 7.68
CA THR A 177 -5.59 -14.45 8.66
C THR A 177 -6.31 -13.27 8.02
N LEU A 178 -7.51 -12.96 8.50
CA LEU A 178 -8.31 -11.83 7.99
C LEU A 178 -7.64 -10.47 8.24
N ARG A 179 -6.99 -10.30 9.40
CA ARG A 179 -6.30 -9.05 9.79
C ARG A 179 -5.04 -8.73 8.96
N ALA A 180 -4.54 -9.70 8.21
CA ALA A 180 -3.36 -9.52 7.37
C ALA A 180 -3.70 -8.66 6.14
N ASP A 181 -2.97 -7.55 5.95
CA ASP A 181 -3.05 -6.72 4.75
C ASP A 181 -2.34 -7.40 3.59
N ILE A 182 -3.12 -8.17 2.83
CA ILE A 182 -2.65 -8.88 1.65
C ILE A 182 -3.26 -8.23 0.43
N ASP A 183 -2.37 -7.84 -0.49
CA ASP A 183 -2.72 -7.35 -1.80
C ASP A 183 -2.60 -8.46 -2.84
N TYR A 184 -3.48 -8.44 -3.84
CA TYR A 184 -3.51 -9.44 -4.90
C TYR A 184 -3.59 -8.76 -6.27
N GLY A 185 -2.64 -9.11 -7.13
CA GLY A 185 -2.56 -8.64 -8.51
C GLY A 185 -2.64 -9.80 -9.49
N PHE A 186 -3.30 -9.55 -10.61
CA PHE A 186 -3.37 -10.48 -11.72
C PHE A 186 -3.12 -9.74 -13.03
N ALA A 187 -2.18 -10.27 -13.80
CA ALA A 187 -1.88 -9.79 -15.14
C ALA A 187 -1.73 -10.96 -16.09
N GLN A 188 -2.07 -10.71 -17.36
CA GLN A 188 -1.90 -11.66 -18.45
C GLN A 188 -0.83 -11.11 -19.39
N ALA A 189 0.15 -11.94 -19.72
CA ALA A 189 1.18 -11.63 -20.69
C ALA A 189 0.84 -12.33 -22.00
N TYR A 190 0.75 -11.57 -23.10
CA TYR A 190 0.47 -12.10 -24.42
C TYR A 190 1.79 -12.40 -25.13
N THR A 191 2.13 -13.68 -25.26
CA THR A 191 3.35 -14.14 -25.93
C THR A 191 3.02 -14.83 -27.23
N THR A 192 4.02 -15.03 -28.09
CA THR A 192 3.82 -15.72 -29.38
C THR A 192 3.31 -17.14 -29.26
N TYR A 193 3.58 -17.82 -28.14
CA TYR A 193 3.18 -19.22 -27.91
C TYR A 193 1.85 -19.35 -27.17
N GLY A 194 1.23 -18.22 -26.80
CA GLY A 194 -0.03 -18.17 -26.05
C GLY A 194 0.01 -17.20 -24.88
N VAL A 195 -0.93 -17.37 -23.96
CA VAL A 195 -1.12 -16.49 -22.81
C VAL A 195 -0.43 -17.07 -21.57
N ILE A 196 0.32 -16.24 -20.87
CA ILE A 196 0.93 -16.57 -19.58
C ILE A 196 0.24 -15.75 -18.50
N GLY A 197 -0.32 -16.42 -17.49
CA GLY A 197 -0.94 -15.77 -16.34
C GLY A 197 0.06 -15.53 -15.22
N VAL A 198 0.12 -14.30 -14.71
CA VAL A 198 0.94 -13.90 -13.56
C VAL A 198 0.02 -13.53 -12.40
N LYS A 199 0.20 -14.20 -11.27
CA LYS A 199 -0.52 -13.93 -10.02
C LYS A 199 0.47 -13.51 -8.95
N CYS A 200 0.24 -12.38 -8.31
CA CYS A 200 1.10 -11.83 -7.26
C CYS A 200 0.30 -11.65 -5.98
N TRP A 201 0.89 -12.06 -4.85
CA TRP A 201 0.41 -11.77 -3.51
C TRP A 201 1.49 -10.99 -2.78
N VAL A 202 1.15 -9.83 -2.23
CA VAL A 202 2.07 -9.00 -1.45
C VAL A 202 1.51 -8.80 -0.06
N TYR A 203 2.29 -9.11 0.96
CA TYR A 203 1.94 -8.91 2.36
C TYR A 203 2.63 -7.66 2.91
N LYS A 204 1.82 -6.66 3.25
CA LYS A 204 2.27 -5.34 3.73
C LYS A 204 2.39 -5.31 5.27
N GLY A 205 1.72 -6.22 5.97
CA GLY A 205 1.70 -6.29 7.44
C GLY A 205 0.29 -6.53 7.97
N GLU A 206 0.12 -6.42 9.28
CA GLU A 206 -1.20 -6.54 9.90
C GLU A 206 -1.79 -5.14 10.10
N VAL A 207 -3.08 -4.99 9.79
CA VAL A 207 -3.80 -3.74 10.10
C VAL A 207 -4.37 -3.88 11.49
N SER A 208 -3.95 -3.00 12.41
CA SER A 208 -4.60 -2.91 13.72
C SER A 208 -6.04 -2.46 13.55
N THR A 209 -6.97 -3.10 14.26
CA THR A 209 -8.43 -2.84 14.21
C THR A 209 -8.80 -1.38 14.46
N ASP A 210 -7.99 -0.64 15.23
CA ASP A 210 -8.20 0.80 15.49
C ASP A 210 -7.98 1.69 14.25
N GLY A 211 -7.14 1.24 13.30
CA GLY A 211 -6.85 2.00 12.08
C GLY A 211 -8.01 2.01 11.08
N PHE A 212 -8.88 0.99 11.12
CA PHE A 212 -10.03 0.87 10.22
C PHE A 212 -11.13 1.86 10.58
N SER A 213 -11.44 2.02 11.87
CA SER A 213 -12.41 3.01 12.34
C SER A 213 -11.97 4.44 12.02
N LYS A 214 -10.66 4.73 12.09
CA LYS A 214 -10.10 6.05 11.80
C LYS A 214 -10.12 6.40 10.30
N ARG A 215 -9.89 5.43 9.41
CA ARG A 215 -10.00 5.60 7.96
C ARG A 215 -11.45 5.73 7.47
N MET A 216 -12.41 5.06 8.11
CA MET A 216 -13.84 5.28 7.81
C MET A 216 -14.32 6.64 8.32
N ARG A 217 -13.92 7.05 9.54
CA ARG A 217 -14.34 8.33 10.13
C ARG A 217 -13.78 9.55 9.40
N SER A 218 -12.65 9.44 8.69
CA SER A 218 -12.13 10.53 7.87
C SER A 218 -12.97 10.83 6.61
N ASP A 219 -13.78 9.86 6.17
CA ASP A 219 -14.66 10.01 5.00
C ASP A 219 -16.09 10.47 5.38
N GLU A 220 -16.42 10.60 6.67
CA GLU A 220 -17.66 11.25 7.07
C GLU A 220 -17.52 12.77 6.91
N PRO A 221 -18.38 13.44 6.12
CA PRO A 221 -18.41 14.89 6.10
C PRO A 221 -18.70 15.36 7.52
N ARG A 222 -17.76 16.12 8.11
CA ARG A 222 -17.89 16.71 9.44
C ARG A 222 -19.29 17.30 9.56
N ARG A 223 -20.16 16.62 10.31
CA ARG A 223 -21.51 17.09 10.57
C ARG A 223 -21.30 18.34 11.41
N ASN A 224 -21.40 19.51 10.78
CA ASN A 224 -21.35 20.80 11.46
C ASN A 224 -22.29 20.67 12.67
N PRO A 225 -21.84 20.89 13.91
CA PRO A 225 -22.75 20.95 15.03
C PRO A 225 -23.76 22.03 14.66
N ARG A 226 -24.99 21.61 14.35
CA ARG A 226 -26.08 22.54 14.05
C ARG A 226 -26.18 23.45 15.26
N GLY A 227 -26.05 24.74 14.99
CA GLY A 227 -25.99 25.79 15.98
C GLY A 227 -26.98 25.56 17.10
N ASP A 228 -26.44 25.61 18.31
CA ASP A 228 -27.17 25.72 19.56
C ASP A 228 -28.14 26.89 19.43
N ARG A 229 -29.39 26.57 19.09
CA ARG A 229 -30.46 27.54 18.92
C ARG A 229 -30.89 27.95 20.31
N GLY A 230 -30.61 29.22 20.60
CA GLY A 230 -30.78 29.87 21.89
C GLY A 230 -32.03 29.50 22.66
N ASP A 231 -31.81 29.16 23.93
CA ASP A 231 -32.84 29.24 24.96
C ASP A 231 -32.83 30.67 25.53
N ARG A 232 -33.54 31.55 24.82
CA ARG A 232 -33.92 32.88 25.31
C ARG A 232 -35.11 32.70 26.23
N ARG A 233 -34.86 32.49 27.53
CA ARG A 233 -35.89 32.66 28.57
C ARG A 233 -35.62 33.91 29.40
N GLU A 234 -36.66 34.73 29.42
CA GLU A 234 -36.70 36.10 29.90
C GLU A 234 -36.55 36.23 31.41
N ARG A 235 -36.03 37.40 31.79
CA ARG A 235 -35.94 37.97 33.13
C ARG A 235 -37.27 37.95 33.89
N ARG A 236 -37.20 37.70 35.19
CA ARG A 236 -37.97 38.43 36.21
C ARG A 236 -37.06 38.84 37.38
N PRO A 237 -37.19 40.06 37.94
CA PRO A 237 -36.35 40.54 39.04
C PRO A 237 -37.06 40.52 40.42
N ALA A 238 -36.23 40.71 41.45
CA ALA A 238 -36.49 41.22 42.81
C ALA A 238 -36.98 40.25 43.92
N GLY A 239 -36.28 40.31 45.08
CA GLY A 239 -36.73 39.77 46.36
C GLY A 239 -35.61 39.57 47.39
N ASP A 240 -35.59 40.41 48.42
CA ASP A 240 -34.60 40.63 49.49
C ASP A 240 -34.30 39.48 50.51
N ARG A 241 -33.01 39.37 50.89
CA ARG A 241 -32.36 39.13 52.23
C ARG A 241 -32.79 37.98 53.19
N PRO A 242 -32.01 37.59 54.24
CA PRO A 242 -30.66 38.05 54.66
C PRO A 242 -29.62 36.96 55.06
N GLU A 243 -28.43 37.47 55.40
CA GLU A 243 -27.18 36.87 55.89
C GLU A 243 -27.31 35.87 57.06
N ARG A 244 -26.44 34.84 57.06
CA ARG A 244 -25.98 34.18 58.29
C ARG A 244 -24.55 33.64 58.20
N GLY A 245 -23.64 34.42 58.78
CA GLY A 245 -22.50 34.04 59.64
C GLY A 245 -21.69 32.76 59.40
N ASP A 246 -20.42 32.99 59.04
CA ASP A 246 -19.18 32.40 59.57
C ASP A 246 -19.21 30.97 60.14
N ARG A 247 -18.46 30.07 59.47
CA ARG A 247 -17.64 29.05 60.13
C ARG A 247 -16.31 28.85 59.40
N GLN A 248 -15.23 29.29 60.07
CA GLN A 248 -13.85 28.94 59.78
C GLN A 248 -13.60 27.43 59.94
N PRO A 249 -12.76 26.80 59.11
CA PRO A 249 -12.19 25.50 59.43
C PRO A 249 -10.95 25.65 60.33
N ALA A 250 -10.95 24.95 61.46
CA ALA A 250 -9.82 24.78 62.36
C ALA A 250 -9.08 23.44 62.06
N PRO A 251 -7.83 23.28 62.52
CA PRO A 251 -6.79 22.51 61.83
C PRO A 251 -6.68 21.06 62.33
N VAL A 252 -6.11 20.17 61.52
CA VAL A 252 -5.64 18.86 61.98
C VAL A 252 -4.12 18.84 61.92
N THR A 253 -3.52 18.64 63.09
CA THR A 253 -2.09 18.58 63.37
C THR A 253 -1.44 17.26 62.98
N VAL A 254 -0.13 17.39 62.78
CA VAL A 254 0.89 16.46 62.31
C VAL A 254 1.17 15.28 63.25
N THR A 255 1.43 14.12 62.67
CA THR A 255 2.42 13.10 63.10
C THR A 255 2.91 12.47 61.79
N GLY A 256 4.18 12.49 61.36
CA GLY A 256 5.44 12.55 62.06
C GLY A 256 6.17 11.22 61.84
N GLU A 257 6.72 10.98 60.64
CA GLU A 257 7.77 9.97 60.40
C GLU A 257 8.54 10.27 59.10
N ALA A 258 9.79 9.78 59.06
CA ALA A 258 11.00 10.49 58.64
C ALA A 258 11.37 10.40 57.13
N PRO A 259 12.32 11.24 56.66
CA PRO A 259 12.64 11.39 55.24
C PRO A 259 13.69 10.38 54.77
N VAL A 260 13.46 9.71 53.64
CA VAL A 260 14.49 8.94 52.96
C VAL A 260 15.30 9.88 52.08
N GLN A 261 16.57 10.04 52.45
CA GLN A 261 17.57 10.86 51.79
C GLN A 261 17.82 10.40 50.35
N ALA A 262 17.81 11.37 49.43
CA ALA A 262 18.38 11.21 48.10
C ALA A 262 19.91 11.20 48.22
N ALA A 263 20.54 10.07 47.90
CA ALA A 263 21.99 9.97 47.73
C ALA A 263 22.36 10.23 46.25
N PRO A 264 23.45 10.96 45.97
CA PRO A 264 23.88 11.24 44.61
C PRO A 264 25.01 10.30 44.13
N ILE A 265 25.19 10.28 42.81
CA ILE A 265 26.38 9.89 42.01
C ILE A 265 26.68 8.38 41.89
N HIS A 266 26.52 7.83 40.68
CA HIS A 266 27.63 7.32 39.86
C HIS A 266 27.18 7.07 38.41
N SER A 267 27.61 7.98 37.53
CA SER A 267 27.67 7.76 36.10
C SER A 267 28.72 6.70 35.79
N THR A 268 28.30 5.45 35.63
CA THR A 268 29.15 4.42 35.03
C THR A 268 29.30 4.73 33.54
N VAL A 269 30.45 5.28 33.19
CA VAL A 269 30.99 5.28 31.83
C VAL A 269 31.09 3.81 31.39
N THR A 270 30.28 3.42 30.42
CA THR A 270 30.47 2.15 29.72
C THR A 270 31.77 2.25 28.92
N VAL A 271 32.85 1.67 29.45
CA VAL A 271 34.09 1.46 28.72
C VAL A 271 33.81 0.49 27.59
N VAL A 272 33.77 1.00 26.36
CA VAL A 272 33.73 0.19 25.15
C VAL A 272 35.10 -0.48 25.01
N PRO A 273 35.19 -1.82 24.90
CA PRO A 273 36.47 -2.49 24.64
C PRO A 273 36.97 -2.10 23.23
N PRO A 274 38.28 -1.88 23.04
CA PRO A 274 38.82 -1.55 21.72
C PRO A 274 38.59 -2.72 20.76
N VAL A 275 37.98 -2.41 19.62
CA VAL A 275 37.78 -3.31 18.48
C VAL A 275 39.16 -3.81 18.03
N SER A 276 39.44 -5.09 18.28
CA SER A 276 40.58 -5.79 17.69
C SER A 276 40.44 -5.79 16.17
N GLN A 277 41.48 -5.35 15.48
CA GLN A 277 41.56 -5.36 14.02
C GLN A 277 41.36 -6.80 13.49
N PRO A 278 40.66 -6.99 12.35
CA PRO A 278 40.51 -8.31 11.76
C PRO A 278 41.87 -8.83 11.27
N VAL A 279 42.32 -9.95 11.83
CA VAL A 279 43.44 -10.73 11.31
C VAL A 279 43.07 -11.20 9.90
N ALA A 280 43.90 -10.85 8.91
CA ALA A 280 43.70 -11.29 7.53
C ALA A 280 43.78 -12.83 7.43
N PRO A 281 42.88 -13.50 6.69
CA PRO A 281 42.88 -14.95 6.55
C PRO A 281 44.10 -15.44 5.74
N SER A 282 44.67 -16.58 6.16
CA SER A 282 46.00 -17.10 5.78
C SER A 282 46.15 -17.61 4.33
N TRP A 283 45.31 -17.18 3.40
CA TRP A 283 45.41 -17.57 1.98
C TRP A 283 46.23 -16.61 1.12
N LYS A 284 46.76 -15.54 1.73
CA LYS A 284 47.87 -14.73 1.18
C LYS A 284 49.20 -15.22 1.75
N GLN A 285 49.60 -16.40 1.35
CA GLN A 285 51.00 -16.82 1.32
C GLN A 285 51.28 -17.22 -0.13
N GLU A 286 51.92 -16.30 -0.85
CA GLU A 286 52.51 -16.61 -2.16
C GLU A 286 53.67 -17.58 -1.92
N PRO A 287 53.72 -18.75 -2.58
CA PRO A 287 54.93 -19.55 -2.59
C PRO A 287 55.94 -18.93 -3.56
N GLU A 288 57.02 -18.43 -3.00
CA GLU A 288 58.24 -18.06 -3.69
C GLU A 288 58.94 -19.32 -4.24
N SER A 289 59.55 -19.17 -5.42
CA SER A 289 60.59 -20.01 -6.06
C SER A 289 60.18 -21.16 -7.00
N ALA A 290 60.43 -20.93 -8.29
CA ALA A 290 61.17 -21.86 -9.15
C ALA A 290 61.91 -21.05 -10.24
N PRO A 291 63.24 -21.18 -10.41
CA PRO A 291 63.97 -20.53 -11.48
C PRO A 291 63.85 -21.38 -12.76
N THR A 292 63.22 -20.82 -13.80
CA THR A 292 63.18 -21.44 -15.13
C THR A 292 64.49 -21.15 -15.86
N GLY A 293 65.23 -22.21 -16.15
CA GLY A 293 66.51 -22.16 -16.85
C GLY A 293 66.42 -21.60 -18.27
N GLU A 294 67.45 -20.85 -18.61
CA GLU A 294 67.78 -20.39 -19.95
C GLU A 294 67.96 -21.59 -20.90
N THR A 295 67.38 -21.51 -22.09
CA THR A 295 67.75 -22.35 -23.23
C THR A 295 68.48 -21.46 -24.24
N PRO A 296 69.68 -21.82 -24.71
CA PRO A 296 70.42 -21.01 -25.66
C PRO A 296 69.88 -21.21 -27.09
N ALA A 297 69.99 -20.14 -27.87
CA ALA A 297 69.68 -20.08 -29.29
C ALA A 297 70.66 -20.91 -30.13
N ALA A 298 70.13 -21.56 -31.17
CA ALA A 298 70.87 -22.05 -32.33
C ALA A 298 69.92 -22.05 -33.54
N GLU A 299 69.99 -21.00 -34.37
CA GLU A 299 70.41 -21.01 -35.80
C GLU A 299 70.24 -19.61 -36.39
#